data_AF-A0A743SQY1-F1
#
_entry.id   AF-A0A743SQY1-F1
#
_cell.length_a   1.000
_cell.length_b   1.000
_cell.length_c   1.000
_cell.angle_alpha   90.00
_cell.angle_beta   90.00
_cell.angle_gamma   90.00
#
_symmetry.space_group_name_H-M   'P 1'
#
loop_
_entity.id
_entity.type
_entity.pdbx_description
1 polymer ?
#
loop_
_entity_poly.entity_id
_entity_poly.type
_entity_poly.pdbx_seq_one_letter_code
_entity_poly.pdbx_strand_id
1 'polypeptide(L)'
;KTSIIAGRDIRSETREIGSAFDYTHNSNNYYRGADHTEVGTQIQTQGDLTLSAGQDLSARAANVTSGGELAVSVGRDIHLTTGVESHDYAKHTKHTDKGFLSKSTTETHDETHDRQAISTTLSANSVRLQAGNNISVHGSNVAGTQDVSLVAGNHLDITTVGESHQETHLKKEKKSGLMSSGGIGFTIGSRSQKSTVEGQGEKQLGSTLGSQYGNLTLSAGHDTTVHGSDLVAGGDIVLSGRNVNITAAENSQTTLQKFESHQSGLTVALSGAVGSALNTTVQNVQQARQTQDGRLQALGGVKAALSGIQAAQALDLNNAQQAAQQAGSGEAAPAAFGVTASLGSQSSKSEQKTQSHTVSGSSLSAGHDIHIRATGDSQGSDGNILVQGSQAKAAHDIYLDAQRDIQLLSGLNTETLSGKNSSHGGSVGVGINVGQNTGITVSASVNTAKGHENGTTLTHTNTTLDAGHHVTLNAGRDATLKGVQVSGEKITADVKRNLTLQSEQDSDHYDSKQQSASAGASYTWGAGGPS
;
A
#
# COMPACT_ATOMS: atom_id res chain seq x y z
N LYS A 1 -40.65 6.40 -24.40
CA LYS A 1 -39.60 5.90 -25.30
C LYS A 1 -38.85 7.09 -25.89
N THR A 2 -37.57 7.22 -25.59
CA THR A 2 -36.66 8.27 -26.05
C THR A 2 -35.62 7.65 -26.97
N SER A 3 -35.23 8.34 -28.04
CA SER A 3 -34.21 7.83 -28.97
C SER A 3 -33.25 8.93 -29.41
N ILE A 4 -31.97 8.60 -29.43
CA ILE A 4 -30.88 9.42 -29.98
C ILE A 4 -30.24 8.62 -31.11
N ILE A 5 -30.31 9.15 -32.32
CA ILE A 5 -29.83 8.48 -33.53
C ILE A 5 -28.85 9.41 -34.24
N ALA A 6 -27.64 8.92 -34.46
CA ALA A 6 -26.61 9.61 -35.23
C ALA A 6 -26.28 8.82 -36.49
N GLY A 7 -26.24 9.50 -37.63
CA GLY A 7 -25.85 8.88 -38.91
C GLY A 7 -24.40 8.37 -38.92
N ARG A 8 -23.55 8.86 -38.01
CA ARG A 8 -22.17 8.43 -37.86
C ARG A 8 -21.83 8.06 -36.43
N ASP A 9 -21.62 9.04 -35.55
CA ASP A 9 -21.08 8.79 -34.22
C ASP A 9 -21.93 9.45 -33.13
N ILE A 10 -22.03 8.80 -31.97
CA ILE A 10 -22.47 9.44 -30.72
C ILE A 10 -21.22 9.64 -29.84
N ARG A 11 -20.91 10.89 -29.48
CA ARG A 11 -19.79 11.22 -28.59
C ARG A 11 -20.29 11.97 -27.36
N SER A 12 -20.10 11.39 -26.18
CA SER A 12 -20.24 12.07 -24.89
C SER A 12 -18.85 12.47 -24.40
N GLU A 13 -18.49 13.72 -24.65
CA GLU A 13 -17.25 14.34 -24.20
C GLU A 13 -17.42 14.97 -22.82
N THR A 14 -16.30 15.39 -22.23
CA THR A 14 -16.24 16.03 -20.93
C THR A 14 -15.87 17.50 -21.05
N ARG A 15 -16.17 18.26 -19.99
CA ARG A 15 -15.60 19.59 -19.76
C ARG A 15 -14.82 19.57 -18.46
N GLU A 16 -13.58 20.03 -18.52
CA GLU A 16 -12.77 20.23 -17.33
C GLU A 16 -13.25 21.50 -16.61
N ILE A 17 -13.46 21.37 -15.30
CA ILE A 17 -13.62 22.49 -14.37
C ILE A 17 -12.52 22.38 -13.31
N GLY A 18 -12.07 23.51 -12.79
CA GLY A 18 -11.05 23.49 -11.76
C GLY A 18 -11.09 24.72 -10.88
N SER A 19 -10.50 24.58 -9.70
CA SER A 19 -10.28 25.66 -8.74
C SER A 19 -8.86 25.57 -8.24
N ALA A 20 -8.21 26.72 -8.09
CA ALA A 20 -6.87 26.77 -7.53
C ALA A 20 -6.80 27.89 -6.49
N PHE A 21 -5.93 27.70 -5.50
CA PHE A 21 -5.53 28.75 -4.59
C PHE A 21 -4.00 28.80 -4.52
N ASP A 22 -3.48 30.01 -4.37
CA ASP A 22 -2.06 30.25 -4.11
C ASP A 22 -1.96 31.30 -3.01
N TYR A 23 -1.41 30.89 -1.87
CA TYR A 23 -0.98 31.78 -0.81
C TYR A 23 0.54 31.71 -0.68
N THR A 24 1.22 32.72 -1.20
CA THR A 24 2.67 32.86 -1.10
C THR A 24 3.03 34.06 -0.24
N HIS A 25 3.56 33.82 0.98
CA HIS A 25 4.08 34.89 1.83
C HIS A 25 5.53 35.23 1.48
N ASN A 26 6.36 34.21 1.24
CA ASN A 26 7.72 34.33 0.70
C ASN A 26 8.21 32.97 0.18
N SER A 27 9.43 32.91 -0.37
CA SER A 27 10.01 31.68 -0.94
C SER A 27 10.16 30.51 0.06
N ASN A 28 10.05 30.75 1.37
CA ASN A 28 10.11 29.70 2.39
C ASN A 28 8.76 29.48 3.10
N ASN A 29 7.70 30.19 2.70
CA ASN A 29 6.38 30.09 3.33
C ASN A 29 5.32 30.28 2.26
N TYR A 30 4.82 29.16 1.75
CA TYR A 30 3.74 29.14 0.78
C TYR A 30 2.82 27.95 1.04
N TYR A 31 1.60 28.09 0.56
CA TYR A 31 0.60 27.06 0.54
C TYR A 31 -0.25 27.24 -0.72
N ARG A 32 -0.24 26.23 -1.59
CA ARG A 32 -0.92 26.25 -2.88
C ARG A 32 -1.59 24.91 -3.11
N GLY A 33 -2.64 24.94 -3.91
CA GLY A 33 -3.31 23.73 -4.36
C GLY A 33 -4.20 24.01 -5.56
N ALA A 34 -4.48 22.95 -6.30
CA ALA A 34 -5.34 22.98 -7.45
C ALA A 34 -6.15 21.69 -7.48
N ASP A 35 -7.44 21.84 -7.77
CA ASP A 35 -8.37 20.76 -7.98
C ASP A 35 -8.88 20.87 -9.41
N HIS A 36 -8.84 19.78 -10.16
CA HIS A 36 -9.40 19.67 -11.50
C HIS A 36 -10.33 18.47 -11.56
N THR A 37 -11.47 18.61 -12.22
CA THR A 37 -12.40 17.50 -12.42
C THR A 37 -13.07 17.61 -13.78
N GLU A 38 -13.25 16.47 -14.43
CA GLU A 38 -13.99 16.37 -15.68
C GLU A 38 -15.47 16.09 -15.44
N VAL A 39 -16.34 16.91 -16.03
CA VAL A 39 -17.80 16.71 -16.01
C VAL A 39 -18.26 16.20 -17.36
N GLY A 40 -18.83 14.99 -17.39
CA GLY A 40 -19.37 14.36 -18.60
C GLY A 40 -20.87 14.59 -18.82
N THR A 41 -21.38 14.01 -19.92
CA THR A 41 -22.79 14.15 -20.30
C THR A 41 -23.70 13.38 -19.34
N GLN A 42 -24.86 13.98 -19.00
CA GLN A 42 -25.92 13.32 -18.24
C GLN A 42 -27.16 13.12 -19.12
N ILE A 43 -27.64 11.88 -19.21
CA ILE A 43 -28.88 11.51 -19.91
C ILE A 43 -29.75 10.74 -18.93
N GLN A 44 -30.96 11.24 -18.65
CA GLN A 44 -31.91 10.55 -17.78
C GLN A 44 -33.29 10.44 -18.42
N THR A 45 -33.85 9.24 -18.39
CA THR A 45 -35.17 8.93 -18.96
C THR A 45 -35.96 8.02 -18.01
N GLN A 46 -37.29 8.17 -17.96
CA GLN A 46 -38.16 7.36 -17.09
C GLN A 46 -38.65 6.05 -17.73
N GLY A 47 -38.56 5.94 -19.06
CA GLY A 47 -38.86 4.71 -19.80
C GLY A 47 -37.73 4.43 -20.77
N ASP A 48 -37.96 3.61 -21.79
CA ASP A 48 -36.87 3.13 -22.65
C ASP A 48 -36.05 4.25 -23.33
N LEU A 49 -34.75 4.02 -23.42
CA LEU A 49 -33.76 4.83 -24.11
C LEU A 49 -33.07 4.00 -25.19
N THR A 50 -33.10 4.48 -26.43
CA THR A 50 -32.35 3.89 -27.55
C THR A 50 -31.26 4.83 -28.02
N LEU A 51 -30.01 4.36 -28.04
CA LEU A 51 -28.86 5.06 -28.63
C LEU A 51 -28.43 4.30 -29.89
N SER A 52 -28.37 4.97 -31.04
CA SER A 52 -27.95 4.34 -32.29
C SER A 52 -26.96 5.19 -33.06
N ALA A 53 -25.85 4.59 -33.49
CA ALA A 53 -24.82 5.24 -34.29
C ALA A 53 -24.46 4.40 -35.51
N GLY A 54 -24.32 5.03 -36.68
CA GLY A 54 -23.89 4.34 -37.90
C GLY A 54 -22.47 3.74 -37.82
N GLN A 55 -21.63 4.28 -36.93
CA GLN A 55 -20.24 3.87 -36.72
C GLN A 55 -19.99 3.64 -35.22
N ASP A 56 -19.69 4.68 -34.45
CA ASP A 56 -19.15 4.50 -33.09
C ASP A 56 -19.99 5.19 -32.01
N LEU A 57 -19.95 4.66 -30.79
CA LEU A 57 -20.35 5.36 -29.58
C LEU A 57 -19.18 5.48 -28.62
N SER A 58 -18.84 6.69 -28.21
CA SER A 58 -17.87 6.93 -27.13
C SER A 58 -18.49 7.71 -25.98
N ALA A 59 -18.22 7.27 -24.76
CA ALA A 59 -18.66 7.92 -23.54
C ALA A 59 -17.49 8.05 -22.54
N ARG A 60 -17.29 9.27 -22.04
CA ARG A 60 -16.27 9.61 -21.06
C ARG A 60 -16.91 10.34 -19.87
N ALA A 61 -16.68 9.84 -18.65
CA ALA A 61 -17.34 10.28 -17.41
C ALA A 61 -18.85 10.55 -17.57
N ALA A 62 -19.51 9.77 -18.43
CA ALA A 62 -20.92 9.99 -18.76
C ALA A 62 -21.82 9.28 -17.75
N ASN A 63 -22.99 9.85 -17.46
CA ASN A 63 -24.02 9.18 -16.67
C ASN A 63 -25.29 9.03 -17.52
N VAL A 64 -25.62 7.80 -17.90
CA VAL A 64 -26.80 7.47 -18.71
C VAL A 64 -27.71 6.56 -17.89
N THR A 65 -28.90 7.06 -17.56
CA THR A 65 -29.89 6.34 -16.75
C THR A 65 -31.23 6.22 -17.48
N SER A 66 -31.79 5.01 -17.52
CA SER A 66 -33.11 4.69 -18.09
C SER A 66 -33.99 3.98 -17.07
N GLY A 67 -35.24 4.41 -16.89
CA GLY A 67 -36.21 3.66 -16.06
C GLY A 67 -36.74 2.39 -16.75
N GLY A 68 -36.57 2.28 -18.07
CA GLY A 68 -36.92 1.11 -18.88
C GLY A 68 -35.67 0.41 -19.43
N GLU A 69 -35.73 -0.09 -20.66
CA GLU A 69 -34.55 -0.64 -21.34
C GLU A 69 -33.59 0.48 -21.78
N LEU A 70 -32.28 0.24 -21.69
CA LEU A 70 -31.24 0.97 -22.43
C LEU A 70 -30.73 0.08 -23.55
N ALA A 71 -31.11 0.40 -24.79
CA ALA A 71 -30.68 -0.31 -25.98
C ALA A 71 -29.67 0.55 -26.77
N VAL A 72 -28.45 0.05 -26.92
CA VAL A 72 -27.37 0.68 -27.68
C VAL A 72 -27.01 -0.19 -28.87
N SER A 73 -27.07 0.35 -30.08
CA SER A 73 -26.73 -0.37 -31.31
C SER A 73 -25.84 0.48 -32.20
N VAL A 74 -24.61 0.02 -32.43
CA VAL A 74 -23.60 0.75 -33.23
C VAL A 74 -23.03 -0.11 -34.36
N GLY A 75 -22.70 0.53 -35.47
CA GLY A 75 -22.17 -0.17 -36.65
C GLY A 75 -20.75 -0.73 -36.47
N ARG A 76 -19.94 -0.15 -35.59
CA ARG A 76 -18.56 -0.57 -35.32
C ARG A 76 -18.30 -0.72 -33.82
N ASP A 77 -17.96 0.35 -33.11
CA ASP A 77 -17.32 0.22 -31.79
C ASP A 77 -18.07 0.99 -30.69
N ILE A 78 -18.11 0.42 -29.48
CA ILE A 78 -18.57 1.09 -28.25
C ILE A 78 -17.39 1.25 -27.30
N HIS A 79 -17.11 2.48 -26.88
CA HIS A 79 -16.05 2.80 -25.94
C HIS A 79 -16.59 3.53 -24.70
N LEU A 80 -16.53 2.87 -23.54
CA LEU A 80 -16.84 3.48 -22.24
C LEU A 80 -15.52 3.71 -21.50
N THR A 81 -15.24 4.96 -21.16
CA THR A 81 -13.97 5.40 -20.58
C THR A 81 -14.21 6.30 -19.38
N THR A 82 -13.18 6.47 -18.55
CA THR A 82 -13.23 7.34 -17.39
C THR A 82 -12.80 8.76 -17.74
N GLY A 83 -13.43 9.75 -17.11
CA GLY A 83 -12.84 11.09 -16.96
C GLY A 83 -11.76 11.08 -15.88
N VAL A 84 -11.25 12.26 -15.55
CA VAL A 84 -10.17 12.41 -14.57
C VAL A 84 -10.54 13.47 -13.55
N GLU A 85 -10.26 13.16 -12.28
CA GLU A 85 -10.19 14.12 -11.19
C GLU A 85 -8.73 14.16 -10.70
N SER A 86 -8.21 15.35 -10.41
CA SER A 86 -6.87 15.50 -9.85
C SER A 86 -6.83 16.53 -8.74
N HIS A 87 -6.05 16.22 -7.71
CA HIS A 87 -5.81 17.10 -6.56
C HIS A 87 -4.31 17.29 -6.38
N ASP A 88 -3.87 18.53 -6.53
CA ASP A 88 -2.50 18.94 -6.30
C ASP A 88 -2.45 19.81 -5.04
N TYR A 89 -1.53 19.50 -4.14
CA TYR A 89 -1.33 20.27 -2.93
C TYR A 89 0.17 20.40 -2.67
N ALA A 90 0.61 21.61 -2.34
CA ALA A 90 1.97 21.83 -1.89
C ALA A 90 2.01 22.89 -0.79
N LYS A 91 2.64 22.53 0.33
CA LYS A 91 2.90 23.42 1.46
C LYS A 91 4.37 23.39 1.80
N HIS A 92 4.94 24.56 2.01
CA HIS A 92 6.30 24.68 2.52
C HIS A 92 6.31 25.74 3.61
N THR A 93 6.85 25.39 4.77
CA THR A 93 6.96 26.32 5.90
C THR A 93 8.34 26.30 6.47
N LYS A 94 8.84 27.48 6.84
CA LYS A 94 10.13 27.62 7.50
C LYS A 94 10.06 28.71 8.53
N HIS A 95 10.23 28.29 9.78
CA HIS A 95 10.24 29.19 10.91
C HIS A 95 11.57 29.12 11.66
N THR A 96 11.97 30.24 12.26
CA THR A 96 13.20 30.33 13.05
C THR A 96 12.94 31.05 14.36
N ASP A 97 13.16 30.34 15.45
CA ASP A 97 13.13 30.86 16.81
C ASP A 97 14.54 31.23 17.27
N LYS A 98 14.66 32.39 17.91
CA LYS A 98 15.92 32.88 18.49
C LYS A 98 15.71 33.15 19.98
N GLY A 99 16.52 32.51 20.82
CA GLY A 99 16.68 32.85 22.23
C GLY A 99 17.99 33.59 22.48
N PHE A 100 18.27 33.92 23.74
CA PHE A 100 19.48 34.65 24.14
C PHE A 100 20.79 33.93 23.75
N LEU A 101 20.82 32.59 23.83
CA LEU A 101 22.00 31.76 23.53
C LEU A 101 21.71 30.62 22.55
N SER A 102 20.50 30.52 21.99
CA SER A 102 20.08 29.40 21.16
C SER A 102 19.30 29.86 19.93
N LYS A 103 19.38 29.08 18.85
CA LYS A 103 18.62 29.27 17.62
C LYS A 103 18.07 27.93 17.15
N SER A 104 16.79 27.89 16.82
CA SER A 104 16.11 26.71 16.25
C SER A 104 15.45 27.11 14.94
N THR A 105 15.66 26.35 13.87
CA THR A 105 14.99 26.50 12.58
C THR A 105 14.26 25.20 12.27
N THR A 106 12.96 25.28 12.01
CA THR A 106 12.15 24.14 11.56
C THR A 106 11.67 24.44 10.15
N GLU A 107 11.91 23.50 9.25
CA GLU A 107 11.52 23.55 7.84
C GLU A 107 10.68 22.31 7.54
N THR A 108 9.47 22.49 7.03
CA THR A 108 8.59 21.42 6.59
C THR A 108 8.21 21.61 5.14
N HIS A 109 8.02 20.50 4.44
CA HIS A 109 7.51 20.47 3.09
C HIS A 109 6.60 19.27 2.93
N ASP A 110 5.37 19.52 2.51
CA ASP A 110 4.34 18.51 2.30
C ASP A 110 3.79 18.75 0.89
N GLU A 111 3.84 17.74 0.04
CA GLU A 111 3.39 17.81 -1.35
C GLU A 111 2.65 16.52 -1.69
N THR A 112 1.48 16.64 -2.34
CA THR A 112 0.67 15.50 -2.79
C THR A 112 0.13 15.77 -4.19
N HIS A 113 0.12 14.72 -5.02
CA HIS A 113 -0.45 14.72 -6.36
C HIS A 113 -1.32 13.47 -6.51
N ASP A 114 -2.62 13.70 -6.67
CA ASP A 114 -3.60 12.64 -6.87
C ASP A 114 -4.19 12.74 -8.26
N ARG A 115 -4.37 11.59 -8.92
CA ARG A 115 -5.13 11.47 -10.15
C ARG A 115 -6.05 10.25 -10.06
N GLN A 116 -7.35 10.52 -9.99
CA GLN A 116 -8.40 9.53 -9.85
C GLN A 116 -9.25 9.48 -11.12
N ALA A 117 -9.92 8.35 -11.33
CA ALA A 117 -10.73 8.11 -12.50
C ALA A 117 -12.23 8.34 -12.19
N ILE A 118 -12.90 9.10 -13.05
CA ILE A 118 -14.35 9.32 -12.97
C ILE A 118 -15.06 8.38 -13.94
N SER A 119 -15.65 7.30 -13.44
CA SER A 119 -16.28 6.26 -14.27
C SER A 119 -17.39 6.80 -15.19
N THR A 120 -17.50 6.22 -16.39
CA THR A 120 -18.76 6.27 -17.13
C THR A 120 -19.72 5.25 -16.53
N THR A 121 -20.98 5.62 -16.33
CA THR A 121 -22.02 4.74 -15.79
C THR A 121 -23.21 4.68 -16.74
N LEU A 122 -23.53 3.48 -17.21
CA LEU A 122 -24.75 3.14 -17.93
C LEU A 122 -25.66 2.32 -17.01
N SER A 123 -26.85 2.82 -16.69
CA SER A 123 -27.78 2.13 -15.79
C SER A 123 -29.20 2.08 -16.35
N ALA A 124 -29.86 0.94 -16.23
CA ALA A 124 -31.24 0.79 -16.70
C ALA A 124 -32.02 -0.32 -15.97
N ASN A 125 -33.29 -0.53 -16.34
CA ASN A 125 -33.97 -1.77 -15.94
C ASN A 125 -33.31 -2.98 -16.63
N SER A 126 -33.10 -2.91 -17.95
CA SER A 126 -32.26 -3.85 -18.70
C SER A 126 -31.31 -3.09 -19.59
N VAL A 127 -30.09 -3.58 -19.76
CA VAL A 127 -29.07 -2.95 -20.61
C VAL A 127 -28.68 -3.89 -21.73
N ARG A 128 -28.72 -3.41 -22.98
CA ARG A 128 -28.27 -4.14 -24.16
C ARG A 128 -27.32 -3.27 -24.96
N LEU A 129 -26.05 -3.68 -25.03
CA LEU A 129 -25.03 -3.03 -25.85
C LEU A 129 -24.67 -3.97 -27.01
N GLN A 130 -24.81 -3.49 -28.23
CA GLN A 130 -24.47 -4.25 -29.43
C GLN A 130 -23.57 -3.43 -30.34
N ALA A 131 -22.41 -3.99 -30.69
CA ALA A 131 -21.44 -3.38 -31.57
C ALA A 131 -21.08 -4.32 -32.73
N GLY A 132 -21.01 -3.80 -33.95
CA GLY A 132 -20.61 -4.58 -35.12
C GLY A 132 -19.17 -5.10 -35.06
N ASN A 133 -18.29 -4.42 -34.33
CA ASN A 133 -16.90 -4.76 -34.10
C ASN A 133 -16.65 -4.96 -32.60
N ASN A 134 -16.21 -3.94 -31.86
CA ASN A 134 -15.70 -4.11 -30.50
C ASN A 134 -16.53 -3.36 -29.45
N ILE A 135 -16.52 -3.89 -28.23
CA ILE A 135 -17.00 -3.17 -27.04
C ILE A 135 -15.85 -3.11 -26.06
N SER A 136 -15.51 -1.92 -25.58
CA SER A 136 -14.50 -1.73 -24.54
C SER A 136 -15.05 -0.93 -23.36
N VAL A 137 -14.89 -1.46 -22.15
CA VAL A 137 -15.30 -0.84 -20.89
C VAL A 137 -14.07 -0.69 -20.01
N HIS A 138 -13.64 0.54 -19.75
CA HIS A 138 -12.45 0.85 -18.95
C HIS A 138 -12.83 1.61 -17.68
N GLY A 139 -12.56 1.03 -16.50
CA GLY A 139 -12.88 1.62 -15.19
C GLY A 139 -14.32 2.13 -15.08
N SER A 140 -15.26 1.50 -15.79
CA SER A 140 -16.61 2.02 -16.04
C SER A 140 -17.68 1.01 -15.62
N ASN A 141 -18.91 1.51 -15.44
CA ASN A 141 -20.00 0.75 -14.87
C ASN A 141 -21.12 0.52 -15.89
N VAL A 142 -21.62 -0.72 -15.99
CA VAL A 142 -22.83 -1.06 -16.75
C VAL A 142 -23.75 -1.91 -15.89
N ALA A 143 -24.89 -1.37 -15.49
CA ALA A 143 -25.75 -1.98 -14.48
C ALA A 143 -27.23 -2.07 -14.90
N GLY A 144 -27.84 -3.23 -14.69
CA GLY A 144 -29.26 -3.49 -14.87
C GLY A 144 -29.94 -3.94 -13.58
N THR A 145 -31.22 -3.62 -13.38
CA THR A 145 -32.01 -4.33 -12.34
C THR A 145 -32.35 -5.75 -12.80
N GLN A 146 -32.56 -5.92 -14.10
CA GLN A 146 -32.75 -7.17 -14.83
C GLN A 146 -31.52 -7.43 -15.70
N ASP A 147 -31.70 -8.08 -16.85
CA ASP A 147 -30.62 -8.55 -17.71
C ASP A 147 -29.70 -7.44 -18.22
N VAL A 148 -28.40 -7.74 -18.23
CA VAL A 148 -27.35 -6.97 -18.89
C VAL A 148 -26.72 -7.84 -19.97
N SER A 149 -26.68 -7.33 -21.21
CA SER A 149 -26.12 -8.05 -22.35
C SER A 149 -25.18 -7.15 -23.15
N LEU A 150 -23.94 -7.60 -23.33
CA LEU A 150 -22.93 -6.96 -24.18
C LEU A 150 -22.55 -7.94 -25.29
N VAL A 151 -22.78 -7.54 -26.54
CA VAL A 151 -22.52 -8.37 -27.73
C VAL A 151 -21.63 -7.60 -28.71
N ALA A 152 -20.41 -8.09 -28.89
CA ALA A 152 -19.44 -7.56 -29.84
C ALA A 152 -19.26 -8.51 -31.03
N GLY A 153 -19.20 -7.99 -32.26
CA GLY A 153 -18.91 -8.81 -33.44
C GLY A 153 -17.49 -9.40 -33.43
N ASN A 154 -16.54 -8.70 -32.83
CA ASN A 154 -15.13 -9.07 -32.73
C ASN A 154 -14.73 -9.21 -31.25
N HIS A 155 -14.23 -8.16 -30.59
CA HIS A 155 -13.66 -8.23 -29.23
C HIS A 155 -14.54 -7.54 -28.18
N LEU A 156 -14.61 -8.14 -27.00
CA LEU A 156 -15.22 -7.54 -25.81
C LEU A 156 -14.16 -7.41 -24.71
N ASP A 157 -13.77 -6.19 -24.39
CA ASP A 157 -12.73 -5.89 -23.41
C ASP A 157 -13.31 -5.15 -22.20
N ILE A 158 -13.26 -5.77 -21.03
CA ILE A 158 -13.68 -5.19 -19.75
C ILE A 158 -12.43 -5.09 -18.89
N THR A 159 -11.94 -3.87 -18.66
CA THR A 159 -10.60 -3.65 -18.15
C THR A 159 -10.53 -2.48 -17.16
N THR A 160 -9.32 -2.23 -16.66
CA THR A 160 -9.01 -1.26 -15.63
C THR A 160 -8.57 0.09 -16.21
N VAL A 161 -8.49 1.10 -15.35
CA VAL A 161 -7.76 2.34 -15.58
C VAL A 161 -6.86 2.64 -14.39
N GLY A 162 -5.65 3.15 -14.65
CA GLY A 162 -4.71 3.51 -13.60
C GLY A 162 -5.09 4.83 -12.90
N GLU A 163 -5.13 4.79 -11.58
CA GLU A 163 -5.14 5.93 -10.67
C GLU A 163 -3.76 6.08 -10.04
N SER A 164 -3.28 7.30 -9.86
CA SER A 164 -1.94 7.56 -9.34
C SER A 164 -2.00 8.44 -8.09
N HIS A 165 -1.17 8.12 -7.12
CA HIS A 165 -0.95 8.90 -5.90
C HIS A 165 0.55 9.12 -5.72
N GLN A 166 0.97 10.35 -5.47
CA GLN A 166 2.34 10.69 -5.10
C GLN A 166 2.31 11.61 -3.89
N GLU A 167 3.18 11.35 -2.92
CA GLU A 167 3.30 12.17 -1.72
C GLU A 167 4.76 12.35 -1.32
N THR A 168 5.07 13.52 -0.76
CA THR A 168 6.37 13.83 -0.17
C THR A 168 6.16 14.58 1.12
N HIS A 169 6.73 14.05 2.21
CA HIS A 169 6.76 14.67 3.52
C HIS A 169 8.20 14.84 3.96
N LEU A 170 8.62 16.08 4.17
CA LEU A 170 9.94 16.43 4.66
C LEU A 170 9.81 17.27 5.92
N LYS A 171 10.55 16.87 6.95
CA LYS A 171 10.74 17.67 8.16
C LYS A 171 12.22 17.80 8.48
N LYS A 172 12.69 19.03 8.62
CA LYS A 172 14.07 19.35 8.94
C LYS A 172 14.16 20.32 10.11
N GLU A 173 14.85 19.91 11.16
CA GLU A 173 15.10 20.71 12.36
C GLU A 173 16.60 21.00 12.48
N LYS A 174 16.96 22.28 12.58
CA LYS A 174 18.32 22.73 12.86
C LYS A 174 18.36 23.50 14.17
N LYS A 175 19.19 23.08 15.11
CA LYS A 175 19.44 23.77 16.38
C LYS A 175 20.89 24.20 16.46
N SER A 176 21.16 25.35 17.06
CA SER A 176 22.51 25.84 17.29
C SER A 176 22.58 26.70 18.56
N GLY A 177 23.79 26.84 19.12
CA GLY A 177 24.02 27.53 20.38
C GLY A 177 23.91 26.60 21.59
N LEU A 178 23.44 27.12 22.72
CA LEU A 178 23.23 26.37 23.95
C LEU A 178 21.99 25.47 23.85
N MET A 179 22.18 24.17 24.06
CA MET A 179 21.18 23.12 23.95
C MET A 179 21.19 22.24 25.21
N SER A 180 20.05 21.64 25.56
CA SER A 180 20.01 20.61 26.59
C SER A 180 20.69 19.33 26.09
N SER A 181 21.50 18.69 26.95
CA SER A 181 22.16 17.41 26.64
C SER A 181 21.29 16.18 26.97
N GLY A 182 20.04 16.36 27.40
CA GLY A 182 19.12 15.26 27.75
C GLY A 182 19.25 14.73 29.19
N GLY A 183 19.93 15.48 30.07
CA GLY A 183 20.12 15.18 31.49
C GLY A 183 20.65 16.42 32.23
N ILE A 184 21.42 16.23 33.31
CA ILE A 184 22.11 17.34 33.99
C ILE A 184 23.37 17.72 33.21
N GLY A 185 23.20 18.59 32.22
CA GLY A 185 24.28 19.09 31.36
C GLY A 185 23.78 19.98 30.23
N PHE A 186 24.71 20.58 29.49
CA PHE A 186 24.42 21.41 28.32
C PHE A 186 25.41 21.15 27.19
N THR A 187 24.93 21.29 25.95
CA THR A 187 25.75 21.23 24.75
C THR A 187 25.76 22.60 24.08
N ILE A 188 26.93 23.15 23.78
CA ILE A 188 27.08 24.33 22.93
C ILE A 188 27.57 23.85 21.57
N GLY A 189 26.74 23.99 20.53
CA GLY A 189 27.07 23.45 19.23
C GLY A 189 26.00 23.63 18.18
N SER A 190 25.93 22.67 17.25
CA SER A 190 24.93 22.60 16.19
C SER A 190 24.39 21.18 16.05
N ARG A 191 23.10 21.05 15.69
CA ARG A 191 22.42 19.79 15.40
C ARG A 191 21.48 20.00 14.22
N SER A 192 21.48 19.08 13.26
CA SER A 192 20.56 19.03 12.13
C SER A 192 19.93 17.65 12.09
N GLN A 193 18.62 17.57 12.02
CA GLN A 193 17.87 16.34 11.79
C GLN A 193 16.94 16.55 10.61
N LYS A 194 16.90 15.60 9.67
CA LYS A 194 16.03 15.62 8.51
C LYS A 194 15.39 14.25 8.36
N SER A 195 14.07 14.24 8.25
CA SER A 195 13.27 13.07 7.89
C SER A 195 12.58 13.38 6.56
N THR A 196 12.60 12.44 5.64
CA THR A 196 11.89 12.51 4.37
C THR A 196 11.18 11.19 4.12
N VAL A 197 9.89 11.25 3.83
CA VAL A 197 9.07 10.13 3.39
C VAL A 197 8.54 10.49 2.02
N GLU A 198 8.81 9.66 1.03
CA GLU A 198 8.28 9.77 -0.33
C GLU A 198 7.43 8.53 -0.59
N GLY A 199 6.21 8.72 -1.07
CA GLY A 199 5.27 7.66 -1.43
C GLY A 199 4.85 7.83 -2.89
N GLN A 200 4.76 6.72 -3.61
CA GLN A 200 4.20 6.67 -4.96
C GLN A 200 3.37 5.39 -5.09
N GLY A 201 2.16 5.50 -5.60
CA GLY A 201 1.29 4.36 -5.84
C GLY A 201 0.55 4.47 -7.16
N GLU A 202 0.33 3.33 -7.81
CA GLU A 202 -0.60 3.18 -8.92
C GLU A 202 -1.61 2.07 -8.58
N LYS A 203 -2.89 2.43 -8.61
CA LYS A 203 -3.99 1.50 -8.40
C LYS A 203 -4.78 1.33 -9.68
N GLN A 204 -5.25 0.11 -9.93
CA GLN A 204 -6.05 -0.23 -11.09
C GLN A 204 -7.52 -0.21 -10.71
N LEU A 205 -8.25 0.81 -11.16
CA LEU A 205 -9.70 0.88 -11.01
C LEU A 205 -10.36 0.00 -12.07
N GLY A 206 -10.94 -1.11 -11.63
CA GLY A 206 -11.68 -2.05 -12.48
C GLY A 206 -13.01 -1.53 -13.00
N SER A 207 -13.52 -2.17 -14.05
CA SER A 207 -14.90 -1.95 -14.49
C SER A 207 -15.86 -2.81 -13.68
N THR A 208 -17.11 -2.36 -13.52
CA THR A 208 -18.16 -3.13 -12.83
C THR A 208 -19.35 -3.34 -13.76
N LEU A 209 -19.63 -4.60 -14.11
CA LEU A 209 -20.80 -4.96 -14.89
C LEU A 209 -21.73 -5.82 -14.04
N GLY A 210 -23.03 -5.52 -14.03
CA GLY A 210 -23.93 -6.43 -13.33
C GLY A 210 -25.42 -6.23 -13.45
N SER A 211 -26.13 -7.30 -13.09
CA SER A 211 -27.58 -7.40 -13.04
C SER A 211 -28.04 -7.72 -11.62
N GLN A 212 -28.98 -6.95 -11.08
CA GLN A 212 -29.43 -7.15 -9.70
C GLN A 212 -30.23 -8.45 -9.52
N TYR A 213 -31.13 -8.75 -10.45
CA TYR A 213 -32.03 -9.92 -10.39
C TYR A 213 -31.99 -10.78 -11.66
N GLY A 214 -31.41 -10.27 -12.74
CA GLY A 214 -31.33 -10.95 -14.03
C GLY A 214 -29.97 -11.56 -14.31
N ASN A 215 -29.75 -11.90 -15.58
CA ASN A 215 -28.53 -12.51 -16.09
C ASN A 215 -27.54 -11.47 -16.63
N LEU A 216 -26.26 -11.82 -16.60
CA LEU A 216 -25.19 -11.08 -17.27
C LEU A 216 -24.66 -11.91 -18.44
N THR A 217 -24.84 -11.43 -19.68
CA THR A 217 -24.36 -12.11 -20.89
C THR A 217 -23.32 -11.28 -21.62
N LEU A 218 -22.12 -11.84 -21.77
CA LEU A 218 -20.96 -11.24 -22.42
C LEU A 218 -20.56 -12.12 -23.59
N SER A 219 -20.67 -11.61 -24.82
CA SER A 219 -20.39 -12.40 -26.02
C SER A 219 -19.59 -11.61 -27.04
N ALA A 220 -18.56 -12.25 -27.59
CA ALA A 220 -17.69 -11.72 -28.62
C ALA A 220 -17.49 -12.75 -29.74
N GLY A 221 -17.39 -12.34 -31.00
CA GLY A 221 -17.06 -13.27 -32.10
C GLY A 221 -15.60 -13.73 -32.09
N HIS A 222 -14.73 -12.96 -31.44
CA HIS A 222 -13.33 -13.24 -31.15
C HIS A 222 -13.16 -13.31 -29.62
N ASP A 223 -12.28 -12.50 -29.02
CA ASP A 223 -11.94 -12.68 -27.61
C ASP A 223 -12.89 -11.92 -26.67
N THR A 224 -13.29 -12.57 -25.58
CA THR A 224 -13.91 -11.90 -24.42
C THR A 224 -12.88 -11.82 -23.30
N THR A 225 -12.50 -10.60 -22.92
CA THR A 225 -11.49 -10.33 -21.90
C THR A 225 -12.13 -9.60 -20.71
N VAL A 226 -11.85 -10.10 -19.51
CA VAL A 226 -12.13 -9.46 -18.22
C VAL A 226 -10.80 -9.32 -17.49
N HIS A 227 -10.39 -8.09 -17.21
CA HIS A 227 -9.10 -7.77 -16.61
C HIS A 227 -9.30 -6.86 -15.39
N GLY A 228 -8.88 -7.34 -14.21
CA GLY A 228 -9.03 -6.65 -12.92
C GLY A 228 -10.42 -6.03 -12.67
N SER A 229 -11.49 -6.71 -13.11
CA SER A 229 -12.84 -6.15 -13.14
C SER A 229 -13.87 -7.05 -12.47
N ASP A 230 -15.00 -6.47 -12.07
CA ASP A 230 -16.06 -7.14 -11.32
C ASP A 230 -17.29 -7.40 -12.19
N LEU A 231 -17.75 -8.65 -12.20
CA LEU A 231 -18.94 -9.12 -12.88
C LEU A 231 -19.90 -9.71 -11.84
N VAL A 232 -21.12 -9.18 -11.77
CA VAL A 232 -22.11 -9.62 -10.76
C VAL A 232 -23.46 -9.86 -11.40
N ALA A 233 -24.06 -11.03 -11.17
CA ALA A 233 -25.43 -11.31 -11.61
C ALA A 233 -26.25 -11.92 -10.47
N GLY A 234 -27.48 -11.43 -10.29
CA GLY A 234 -28.47 -12.10 -9.44
C GLY A 234 -28.92 -13.46 -9.99
N GLY A 235 -28.84 -13.64 -11.31
CA GLY A 235 -29.03 -14.90 -12.00
C GLY A 235 -27.69 -15.49 -12.49
N ASP A 236 -27.64 -15.84 -13.77
CA ASP A 236 -26.49 -16.48 -14.40
C ASP A 236 -25.49 -15.46 -14.94
N ILE A 237 -24.21 -15.84 -14.96
CA ILE A 237 -23.17 -15.17 -15.74
C ILE A 237 -22.80 -16.07 -16.92
N VAL A 238 -22.87 -15.53 -18.15
CA VAL A 238 -22.45 -16.22 -19.38
C VAL A 238 -21.38 -15.41 -20.08
N LEU A 239 -20.18 -15.99 -20.23
CA LEU A 239 -19.08 -15.44 -21.03
C LEU A 239 -18.83 -16.35 -22.24
N SER A 240 -18.80 -15.77 -23.44
CA SER A 240 -18.46 -16.54 -24.63
C SER A 240 -17.62 -15.76 -25.63
N GLY A 241 -16.60 -16.42 -26.18
CA GLY A 241 -15.79 -15.92 -27.26
C GLY A 241 -15.04 -17.05 -27.95
N ARG A 242 -14.31 -16.74 -29.02
CA ARG A 242 -13.30 -17.64 -29.58
C ARG A 242 -12.29 -18.06 -28.51
N ASN A 243 -11.82 -17.09 -27.72
CA ASN A 243 -11.13 -17.31 -26.45
C ASN A 243 -11.79 -16.50 -25.34
N VAL A 244 -11.60 -16.94 -24.10
CA VAL A 244 -12.04 -16.18 -22.91
C VAL A 244 -10.87 -16.00 -21.95
N ASN A 245 -10.58 -14.75 -21.59
CA ASN A 245 -9.48 -14.38 -20.70
C ASN A 245 -10.03 -13.66 -19.48
N ILE A 246 -9.82 -14.20 -18.28
CA ILE A 246 -10.20 -13.61 -17.00
C ILE A 246 -8.93 -13.43 -16.18
N THR A 247 -8.40 -12.22 -16.14
CA THR A 247 -7.04 -11.96 -15.63
C THR A 247 -7.06 -10.90 -14.55
N ALA A 248 -6.05 -10.91 -13.71
CA ALA A 248 -5.85 -9.91 -12.69
C ALA A 248 -5.06 -8.72 -13.24
N ALA A 249 -5.39 -7.53 -12.75
CA ALA A 249 -4.56 -6.34 -12.88
C ALA A 249 -3.50 -6.30 -11.76
N GLU A 250 -2.63 -5.32 -11.79
CA GLU A 250 -1.53 -5.18 -10.82
C GLU A 250 -1.48 -3.77 -10.25
N ASN A 251 -1.54 -3.67 -8.92
CA ASN A 251 -1.32 -2.43 -8.19
C ASN A 251 0.14 -2.34 -7.78
N SER A 252 0.71 -1.15 -7.84
CA SER A 252 2.08 -0.90 -7.40
C SER A 252 2.16 0.16 -6.32
N GLN A 253 3.10 0.01 -5.39
CA GLN A 253 3.38 0.99 -4.35
C GLN A 253 4.89 1.03 -4.09
N THR A 254 5.47 2.22 -4.01
CA THR A 254 6.85 2.45 -3.58
C THR A 254 6.86 3.45 -2.44
N THR A 255 7.56 3.11 -1.37
CA THR A 255 7.77 3.99 -0.21
C THR A 255 9.26 4.11 0.05
N LEU A 256 9.74 5.35 0.18
CA LEU A 256 11.14 5.67 0.46
C LEU A 256 11.22 6.52 1.73
N GLN A 257 11.87 5.98 2.75
CA GLN A 257 12.10 6.64 4.03
C GLN A 257 13.58 6.99 4.17
N LYS A 258 13.87 8.26 4.42
CA LYS A 258 15.22 8.79 4.65
C LYS A 258 15.29 9.48 6.00
N PHE A 259 16.32 9.15 6.78
CA PHE A 259 16.65 9.84 8.02
C PHE A 259 18.11 10.28 7.98
N GLU A 260 18.36 11.56 8.22
CA GLU A 260 19.69 12.16 8.25
C GLU A 260 19.85 12.94 9.57
N SER A 261 20.92 12.68 10.32
CA SER A 261 21.24 13.39 11.55
C SER A 261 22.70 13.81 11.55
N HIS A 262 22.97 15.04 11.97
CA HIS A 262 24.30 15.59 12.13
C HIS A 262 24.36 16.40 13.41
N GLN A 263 25.38 16.22 14.24
CA GLN A 263 25.57 16.99 15.46
C GLN A 263 27.05 17.25 15.68
N SER A 264 27.38 18.46 16.13
CA SER A 264 28.72 18.85 16.53
C SER A 264 28.67 19.83 17.69
N GLY A 265 29.56 19.73 18.66
CA GLY A 265 29.59 20.68 19.78
C GLY A 265 30.35 20.22 21.00
N LEU A 266 30.52 21.16 21.92
CA LEU A 266 31.06 20.95 23.26
C LEU A 266 29.91 20.61 24.21
N THR A 267 29.93 19.42 24.81
CA THR A 267 28.96 18.98 25.82
C THR A 267 29.63 19.00 27.19
N VAL A 268 29.02 19.67 28.15
CA VAL A 268 29.40 19.61 29.57
C VAL A 268 28.30 18.89 30.31
N ALA A 269 28.61 17.74 30.91
CA ALA A 269 27.64 16.90 31.61
C ALA A 269 28.18 16.41 32.96
N LEU A 270 27.31 16.26 33.94
CA LEU A 270 27.64 15.59 35.19
C LEU A 270 27.67 14.07 34.96
N SER A 271 28.83 13.45 35.14
CA SER A 271 29.00 12.01 35.21
C SER A 271 28.77 11.56 36.66
N GLY A 272 27.54 11.22 37.01
CA GLY A 272 27.20 10.66 38.32
C GLY A 272 26.60 9.26 38.17
N ALA A 273 26.94 8.34 39.08
CA ALA A 273 26.30 7.03 39.16
C ALA A 273 24.78 7.21 39.32
N VAL A 274 24.03 6.79 38.30
CA VAL A 274 22.60 6.50 38.42
C VAL A 274 22.47 5.31 39.37
N GLY A 275 22.30 5.58 40.68
CA GLY A 275 21.55 4.66 41.52
C GLY A 275 20.18 4.51 40.86
N SER A 276 19.83 3.28 40.48
CA SER A 276 18.65 2.88 39.71
C SER A 276 17.41 3.76 39.93
N ALA A 277 17.31 4.85 39.19
CA ALA A 277 16.20 5.78 39.28
C ALA A 277 16.18 6.67 38.02
N LEU A 278 15.14 6.43 37.23
CA LEU A 278 14.44 7.39 36.38
C LEU A 278 15.04 7.70 35.00
N ASN A 279 14.58 6.92 34.01
CA ASN A 279 13.84 7.51 32.90
C ASN A 279 12.62 6.64 32.56
N THR A 280 11.71 6.47 33.53
CA THR A 280 10.32 6.16 33.19
C THR A 280 9.63 7.49 32.91
N THR A 281 9.47 7.79 31.63
CA THR A 281 8.47 8.72 31.14
C THR A 281 7.10 8.26 31.64
N VAL A 282 6.69 8.71 32.82
CA VAL A 282 5.29 8.62 33.27
C VAL A 282 4.62 9.91 32.83
N GLN A 283 4.29 10.00 31.55
CA GLN A 283 3.28 10.94 31.05
C GLN A 283 2.00 10.25 30.58
N ASN A 284 1.86 8.93 30.75
CA ASN A 284 0.64 8.20 30.39
C ASN A 284 0.01 7.42 31.57
N VAL A 285 -0.15 8.06 32.74
CA VAL A 285 -1.01 7.51 33.82
C VAL A 285 -1.85 8.62 34.46
N GLN A 286 -2.58 9.38 33.65
CA GLN A 286 -3.77 10.11 34.14
C GLN A 286 -5.06 9.74 33.41
N GLN A 287 -5.06 8.67 32.61
CA GLN A 287 -6.23 8.25 31.84
C GLN A 287 -6.57 6.76 31.99
N ALA A 288 -6.39 6.21 33.18
CA ALA A 288 -6.82 4.85 33.51
C ALA A 288 -7.50 4.77 34.88
N ARG A 289 -8.35 5.76 35.21
CA ARG A 289 -9.11 5.75 36.45
C ARG A 289 -10.63 5.70 36.31
N GLN A 290 -11.17 5.39 35.13
CA GLN A 290 -12.62 5.24 34.96
C GLN A 290 -13.02 4.20 33.93
N THR A 291 -12.59 2.94 34.08
CA THR A 291 -13.25 1.83 33.38
C THR A 291 -13.27 0.60 34.27
N GLN A 292 -14.48 0.25 34.73
CA GLN A 292 -14.77 -0.93 35.53
C GLN A 292 -15.00 -2.13 34.61
N ASP A 293 -13.94 -2.71 34.06
CA ASP A 293 -14.06 -4.04 33.46
C ASP A 293 -12.78 -4.87 33.62
N GLY A 294 -12.90 -5.99 34.34
CA GLY A 294 -11.79 -6.81 34.84
C GLY A 294 -11.00 -7.57 33.77
N ARG A 295 -11.44 -7.55 32.51
CA ARG A 295 -10.78 -8.26 31.41
C ARG A 295 -9.85 -7.38 30.54
N LEU A 296 -9.94 -6.05 30.64
CA LEU A 296 -9.02 -5.13 29.96
C LEU A 296 -7.70 -4.90 30.73
N GLN A 297 -7.66 -5.21 32.03
CA GLN A 297 -6.42 -5.17 32.82
C GLN A 297 -5.43 -6.28 32.44
N ALA A 298 -5.90 -7.39 31.87
CA ALA A 298 -5.05 -8.52 31.50
C ALA A 298 -4.23 -8.28 30.21
N LEU A 299 -4.58 -7.28 29.39
CA LEU A 299 -3.86 -6.94 28.16
C LEU A 299 -2.95 -5.70 28.28
N GLY A 300 -2.85 -5.09 29.45
CA GLY A 300 -1.93 -3.97 29.71
C GLY A 300 -0.45 -4.36 29.79
N GLY A 301 -0.14 -5.66 29.78
CA GLY A 301 1.20 -6.19 30.03
C GLY A 301 2.02 -6.62 28.79
N VAL A 302 1.45 -6.69 27.59
CA VAL A 302 2.10 -7.36 26.45
C VAL A 302 2.91 -6.40 25.54
N LYS A 303 2.87 -5.08 25.78
CA LYS A 303 3.63 -4.10 24.98
C LYS A 303 5.12 -3.99 25.34
N ALA A 304 5.58 -4.74 26.34
CA ALA A 304 6.99 -4.82 26.74
C ALA A 304 7.78 -5.92 26.00
N ALA A 305 7.15 -6.68 25.09
CA ALA A 305 7.68 -7.98 24.64
C ALA A 305 8.33 -8.03 23.23
N LEU A 306 8.70 -6.91 22.62
CA LEU A 306 9.37 -6.92 21.29
C LEU A 306 10.69 -6.13 21.23
N SER A 307 11.47 -6.16 22.30
CA SER A 307 12.90 -5.84 22.22
C SER A 307 13.73 -6.87 22.99
N GLY A 308 14.04 -7.96 22.29
CA GLY A 308 15.25 -8.79 22.38
C GLY A 308 15.95 -9.02 23.72
N ILE A 309 15.88 -10.30 24.16
CA ILE A 309 16.96 -11.13 24.73
C ILE A 309 17.61 -10.67 26.05
N GLN A 310 17.00 -11.13 27.15
CA GLN A 310 17.56 -11.65 28.42
C GLN A 310 16.73 -11.18 29.62
N ALA A 311 15.60 -11.85 29.85
CA ALA A 311 14.84 -11.72 31.10
C ALA A 311 14.25 -13.09 31.48
N ALA A 312 15.14 -14.04 31.75
CA ALA A 312 14.80 -15.27 32.46
C ALA A 312 15.49 -15.23 33.83
N GLN A 313 14.85 -14.51 34.77
CA GLN A 313 14.94 -14.62 36.24
C GLN A 313 14.46 -13.30 36.86
N ALA A 314 13.15 -13.02 36.76
CA ALA A 314 12.51 -11.95 37.51
C ALA A 314 11.20 -12.50 38.11
N LEU A 315 11.34 -13.53 38.94
CA LEU A 315 10.33 -13.98 39.88
C LEU A 315 11.02 -14.17 41.23
N ASP A 316 11.36 -13.06 41.89
CA ASP A 316 11.32 -12.96 43.36
C ASP A 316 11.44 -11.49 43.79
N LEU A 317 10.36 -10.72 43.57
CA LEU A 317 10.28 -9.30 43.94
C LEU A 317 10.03 -9.05 45.45
N ASN A 318 10.09 -10.08 46.30
CA ASN A 318 9.83 -9.93 47.75
C ASN A 318 11.08 -9.98 48.65
N ASN A 319 12.28 -10.28 48.11
CA ASN A 319 13.52 -10.32 48.91
C ASN A 319 14.38 -9.04 48.79
N ALA A 320 14.05 -8.11 47.88
CA ALA A 320 14.79 -6.86 47.71
C ALA A 320 14.49 -5.78 48.76
N GLN A 321 13.38 -5.90 49.50
CA GLN A 321 13.07 -4.99 50.63
C GLN A 321 13.80 -5.37 51.93
N GLN A 322 14.23 -6.62 52.10
CA GLN A 322 14.96 -7.05 53.31
C GLN A 322 16.48 -6.84 53.19
N ALA A 323 17.04 -6.75 51.99
CA ALA A 323 18.45 -6.38 51.78
C ALA A 323 18.75 -4.89 52.06
N ALA A 324 17.72 -4.04 52.16
CA ALA A 324 17.87 -2.61 52.46
C ALA A 324 17.85 -2.27 53.97
N GLN A 325 17.55 -3.25 54.84
CA GLN A 325 17.48 -3.04 56.30
C GLN A 325 18.61 -3.72 57.08
N GLN A 326 19.50 -4.46 56.40
CA GLN A 326 20.69 -5.10 56.99
C GLN A 326 22.03 -4.61 56.40
N ALA A 327 22.05 -3.42 55.79
CA ALA A 327 23.29 -2.69 55.49
C ALA A 327 23.44 -1.48 56.43
N GLY A 328 23.23 -1.72 57.73
CA GLY A 328 23.78 -0.86 58.77
C GLY A 328 25.24 -1.23 59.01
N SER A 329 26.12 -0.22 59.07
CA SER A 329 27.55 -0.27 59.38
C SER A 329 28.45 -1.04 58.40
N GLY A 330 29.03 -0.27 57.46
CA GLY A 330 30.14 -0.71 56.60
C GLY A 330 30.23 0.25 55.40
N GLU A 331 31.20 1.16 55.45
CA GLU A 331 31.57 2.17 54.44
C GLU A 331 30.68 2.23 53.18
N ALA A 332 29.72 3.15 53.17
CA ALA A 332 29.07 3.55 51.94
C ALA A 332 30.16 4.01 50.96
N ALA A 333 30.33 3.30 49.84
CA ALA A 333 31.21 3.73 48.77
C ALA A 333 30.88 5.20 48.45
N PRO A 334 31.86 6.14 48.52
CA PRO A 334 31.58 7.54 48.32
C PRO A 334 30.91 7.71 46.95
N ALA A 335 29.75 8.37 46.95
CA ALA A 335 29.02 8.67 45.71
C ALA A 335 29.99 9.36 44.75
N ALA A 336 30.29 8.68 43.63
CA ALA A 336 31.23 9.18 42.66
C ALA A 336 30.54 10.29 41.84
N PHE A 337 31.06 11.51 41.94
CA PHE A 337 30.61 12.65 41.14
C PHE A 337 31.72 13.03 40.18
N GLY A 338 31.38 13.22 38.92
CA GLY A 338 32.30 13.81 37.97
C GLY A 338 31.63 14.83 37.07
N VAL A 339 32.46 15.71 36.50
CA VAL A 339 32.08 16.66 35.45
C VAL A 339 32.89 16.28 34.22
N THR A 340 32.22 16.05 33.10
CA THR A 340 32.88 15.75 31.82
C THR A 340 32.57 16.86 30.83
N ALA A 341 33.59 17.32 30.12
CA ALA A 341 33.48 18.22 28.98
C ALA A 341 34.01 17.49 27.74
N SER A 342 33.17 17.27 26.73
CA SER A 342 33.53 16.57 25.50
C SER A 342 33.19 17.38 24.26
N LEU A 343 34.16 17.53 23.36
CA LEU A 343 33.96 18.10 22.02
C LEU A 343 33.87 16.95 21.03
N GLY A 344 32.78 16.90 20.26
CA GLY A 344 32.61 15.84 19.27
C GLY A 344 31.80 16.26 18.07
N SER A 345 31.88 15.43 17.02
CA SER A 345 31.03 15.50 15.84
C SER A 345 30.53 14.09 15.50
N GLN A 346 29.29 14.00 15.07
CA GLN A 346 28.63 12.76 14.70
C GLN A 346 27.68 12.99 13.52
N SER A 347 27.64 12.04 12.60
CA SER A 347 26.75 12.05 11.44
C SER A 347 26.18 10.66 11.24
N SER A 348 24.88 10.57 10.96
CA SER A 348 24.23 9.32 10.57
C SER A 348 23.22 9.55 9.44
N LYS A 349 23.10 8.57 8.56
CA LYS A 349 22.13 8.53 7.48
C LYS A 349 21.55 7.12 7.38
N SER A 350 20.24 7.02 7.25
CA SER A 350 19.51 5.78 6.97
C SER A 350 18.56 6.02 5.81
N GLU A 351 18.44 5.05 4.92
CA GLU A 351 17.54 5.07 3.77
C GLU A 351 16.94 3.68 3.61
N GLN A 352 15.63 3.58 3.50
CA GLN A 352 14.90 2.34 3.31
C GLN A 352 13.87 2.54 2.20
N LYS A 353 13.88 1.65 1.21
CA LYS A 353 12.96 1.64 0.08
C LYS A 353 12.22 0.32 0.06
N THR A 354 10.90 0.38 0.11
CA THR A 354 10.01 -0.77 -0.08
C THR A 354 9.25 -0.59 -1.38
N GLN A 355 9.21 -1.62 -2.23
CA GLN A 355 8.41 -1.65 -3.45
C GLN A 355 7.52 -2.88 -3.44
N SER A 356 6.25 -2.70 -3.72
CA SER A 356 5.21 -3.72 -3.69
C SER A 356 4.47 -3.74 -5.02
N HIS A 357 4.24 -4.95 -5.52
CA HIS A 357 3.40 -5.26 -6.67
C HIS A 357 2.38 -6.30 -6.21
N THR A 358 1.11 -5.94 -6.21
CA THR A 358 0.02 -6.79 -5.72
C THR A 358 -1.03 -7.01 -6.79
N VAL A 359 -1.39 -8.27 -6.98
CA VAL A 359 -2.43 -8.75 -7.87
C VAL A 359 -3.78 -8.23 -7.41
N SER A 360 -4.53 -7.61 -8.32
CA SER A 360 -5.92 -7.21 -8.17
C SER A 360 -6.77 -8.01 -9.16
N GLY A 361 -7.31 -9.13 -8.70
CA GLY A 361 -8.02 -10.11 -9.52
C GLY A 361 -9.32 -9.59 -10.14
N SER A 362 -9.74 -10.21 -11.25
CA SER A 362 -11.13 -10.11 -11.68
C SER A 362 -12.04 -10.94 -10.78
N SER A 363 -13.26 -10.50 -10.55
CA SER A 363 -14.26 -11.25 -9.77
C SER A 363 -15.52 -11.51 -10.57
N LEU A 364 -15.99 -12.76 -10.56
CA LEU A 364 -17.28 -13.16 -11.14
C LEU A 364 -18.15 -13.71 -10.01
N SER A 365 -19.34 -13.15 -9.82
CA SER A 365 -20.28 -13.57 -8.77
C SER A 365 -21.68 -13.76 -9.32
N ALA A 366 -22.16 -15.01 -9.38
CA ALA A 366 -23.50 -15.36 -9.87
C ALA A 366 -24.39 -15.88 -8.75
N GLY A 367 -25.65 -15.44 -8.72
CA GLY A 367 -26.69 -15.96 -7.84
C GLY A 367 -27.22 -17.33 -8.27
N HIS A 368 -26.89 -17.78 -9.48
CA HIS A 368 -27.11 -19.13 -9.97
C HIS A 368 -25.80 -19.68 -10.56
N ASP A 369 -25.71 -19.85 -11.90
CA ASP A 369 -24.62 -20.53 -12.58
C ASP A 369 -23.64 -19.57 -13.25
N ILE A 370 -22.38 -20.00 -13.39
CA ILE A 370 -21.38 -19.35 -14.26
C ILE A 370 -21.07 -20.28 -15.43
N HIS A 371 -21.28 -19.80 -16.66
CA HIS A 371 -20.90 -20.48 -17.90
C HIS A 371 -19.83 -19.70 -18.65
N ILE A 372 -18.64 -20.30 -18.80
CA ILE A 372 -17.53 -19.75 -19.57
C ILE A 372 -17.28 -20.67 -20.77
N ARG A 373 -17.48 -20.16 -21.99
CA ARG A 373 -17.38 -20.94 -23.21
C ARG A 373 -16.40 -20.34 -24.22
N ALA A 374 -15.29 -21.03 -24.45
CA ALA A 374 -14.37 -20.70 -25.53
C ALA A 374 -14.67 -21.58 -26.77
N THR A 375 -15.20 -20.96 -27.82
CA THR A 375 -15.75 -21.64 -29.01
C THR A 375 -14.68 -22.06 -30.01
N GLY A 376 -13.48 -21.52 -29.91
CA GLY A 376 -12.39 -21.78 -30.86
C GLY A 376 -12.69 -21.30 -32.28
N ASP A 377 -11.73 -21.59 -33.16
CA ASP A 377 -11.83 -21.35 -34.60
C ASP A 377 -12.11 -22.66 -35.35
N SER A 378 -12.38 -22.56 -36.64
CA SER A 378 -12.61 -23.75 -37.48
C SER A 378 -11.36 -24.62 -37.68
N GLN A 379 -10.17 -24.11 -37.34
CA GLN A 379 -8.89 -24.81 -37.50
C GLN A 379 -8.46 -25.57 -36.24
N GLY A 380 -9.20 -25.43 -35.13
CA GLY A 380 -8.84 -26.00 -33.82
C GLY A 380 -7.56 -25.38 -33.23
N SER A 381 -7.18 -24.19 -33.70
CA SER A 381 -6.01 -23.45 -33.26
C SER A 381 -6.35 -22.50 -32.11
N ASP A 382 -7.61 -22.15 -31.90
CA ASP A 382 -8.08 -21.36 -30.76
C ASP A 382 -9.06 -22.17 -29.89
N GLY A 383 -9.65 -21.53 -28.87
CA GLY A 383 -10.64 -22.16 -28.00
C GLY A 383 -10.18 -22.27 -26.56
N ASN A 384 -9.35 -21.32 -26.12
CA ASN A 384 -8.74 -21.35 -24.80
C ASN A 384 -9.56 -20.58 -23.77
N ILE A 385 -9.59 -21.09 -22.55
CA ILE A 385 -10.02 -20.36 -21.35
C ILE A 385 -8.78 -20.12 -20.49
N LEU A 386 -8.47 -18.86 -20.22
CA LEU A 386 -7.44 -18.45 -19.25
C LEU A 386 -8.12 -17.77 -18.06
N VAL A 387 -7.81 -18.25 -16.85
CA VAL A 387 -8.14 -17.56 -15.59
C VAL A 387 -6.87 -17.38 -14.78
N GLN A 388 -6.49 -16.14 -14.49
CA GLN A 388 -5.24 -15.83 -13.78
C GLN A 388 -5.46 -14.87 -12.60
N GLY A 389 -5.02 -15.28 -11.42
CA GLY A 389 -5.11 -14.50 -10.17
C GLY A 389 -6.51 -13.96 -9.88
N SER A 390 -7.56 -14.66 -10.34
CA SER A 390 -8.94 -14.18 -10.38
C SER A 390 -9.89 -15.17 -9.72
N GLN A 391 -11.10 -14.71 -9.39
CA GLN A 391 -12.08 -15.49 -8.66
C GLN A 391 -13.40 -15.62 -9.42
N ALA A 392 -14.00 -16.82 -9.38
CA ALA A 392 -15.35 -17.07 -9.85
C ALA A 392 -16.15 -17.78 -8.77
N LYS A 393 -17.32 -17.23 -8.44
CA LYS A 393 -18.21 -17.72 -7.40
C LYS A 393 -19.63 -17.85 -7.91
N ALA A 394 -20.19 -19.04 -7.82
CA ALA A 394 -21.56 -19.34 -8.22
C ALA A 394 -22.32 -19.94 -7.04
N ALA A 395 -23.57 -19.53 -6.82
CA ALA A 395 -24.41 -20.15 -5.81
C ALA A 395 -24.76 -21.61 -6.18
N HIS A 396 -24.78 -21.93 -7.48
CA HIS A 396 -25.02 -23.27 -7.99
C HIS A 396 -23.76 -23.82 -8.65
N ASP A 397 -23.66 -23.82 -9.98
CA ASP A 397 -22.61 -24.51 -10.73
C ASP A 397 -21.66 -23.54 -11.46
N ILE A 398 -20.44 -24.00 -11.70
CA ILE A 398 -19.46 -23.34 -12.58
C ILE A 398 -19.08 -24.30 -13.71
N TYR A 399 -19.23 -23.83 -14.96
CA TYR A 399 -18.91 -24.57 -16.18
C TYR A 399 -17.84 -23.84 -16.99
N LEU A 400 -16.68 -24.47 -17.19
CA LEU A 400 -15.66 -24.03 -18.13
C LEU A 400 -15.63 -25.02 -19.31
N ASP A 401 -16.03 -24.57 -20.49
CA ASP A 401 -16.03 -25.36 -21.73
C ASP A 401 -15.11 -24.70 -22.76
N ALA A 402 -13.93 -25.30 -22.92
CA ALA A 402 -12.89 -24.88 -23.86
C ALA A 402 -12.80 -25.88 -25.01
N GLN A 403 -12.93 -25.41 -26.25
CA GLN A 403 -12.64 -26.26 -27.42
C GLN A 403 -11.17 -26.69 -27.51
N ARG A 404 -10.26 -25.97 -26.84
CA ARG A 404 -8.83 -26.26 -26.81
C ARG A 404 -8.33 -26.45 -25.38
N ASP A 405 -7.77 -25.44 -24.73
CA ASP A 405 -7.14 -25.59 -23.42
C ASP A 405 -7.84 -24.80 -22.31
N ILE A 406 -7.79 -25.32 -21.08
CA ILE A 406 -8.13 -24.59 -19.86
C ILE A 406 -6.83 -24.29 -19.09
N GLN A 407 -6.57 -23.03 -18.79
CA GLN A 407 -5.43 -22.59 -17.98
C GLN A 407 -5.93 -21.79 -16.78
N LEU A 408 -5.79 -22.37 -15.58
CA LEU A 408 -6.07 -21.72 -14.31
C LEU A 408 -4.73 -21.49 -13.61
N LEU A 409 -4.33 -20.23 -13.43
CA LEU A 409 -3.01 -19.84 -12.96
C LEU A 409 -3.14 -18.89 -11.76
N SER A 410 -2.28 -18.99 -10.76
CA SER A 410 -2.14 -17.94 -9.74
C SER A 410 -1.54 -16.66 -10.33
N GLY A 411 -1.84 -15.52 -9.71
CA GLY A 411 -1.10 -14.28 -9.91
C GLY A 411 0.09 -14.20 -8.94
N LEU A 412 1.15 -13.50 -9.34
CA LEU A 412 2.36 -13.31 -8.52
C LEU A 412 2.36 -11.92 -7.88
N ASN A 413 2.48 -11.86 -6.55
CA ASN A 413 2.78 -10.65 -5.82
C ASN A 413 4.28 -10.60 -5.51
N THR A 414 4.86 -9.41 -5.57
CA THR A 414 6.28 -9.18 -5.25
C THR A 414 6.42 -8.03 -4.27
N GLU A 415 7.18 -8.23 -3.21
CA GLU A 415 7.66 -7.15 -2.34
C GLU A 415 9.19 -7.16 -2.33
N THR A 416 9.80 -5.99 -2.51
CA THR A 416 11.24 -5.80 -2.40
C THR A 416 11.55 -4.76 -1.34
N LEU A 417 12.56 -5.04 -0.54
CA LEU A 417 13.10 -4.15 0.47
C LEU A 417 14.55 -3.90 0.14
N SER A 418 14.98 -2.64 0.14
CA SER A 418 16.39 -2.29 0.11
C SER A 418 16.67 -1.19 1.11
N GLY A 419 17.64 -1.41 1.98
CA GLY A 419 18.00 -0.47 3.03
C GLY A 419 19.51 -0.28 3.11
N LYS A 420 19.94 0.93 3.45
CA LYS A 420 21.33 1.26 3.72
C LYS A 420 21.40 2.24 4.87
N ASN A 421 22.35 2.01 5.77
CA ASN A 421 22.65 2.94 6.84
C ASN A 421 24.15 3.20 6.92
N SER A 422 24.51 4.38 7.40
CA SER A 422 25.89 4.75 7.68
C SER A 422 25.94 5.73 8.85
N SER A 423 26.94 5.61 9.70
CA SER A 423 27.21 6.58 10.75
C SER A 423 28.71 6.72 11.00
N HIS A 424 29.15 7.91 11.35
CA HIS A 424 30.54 8.22 11.66
C HIS A 424 30.58 9.29 12.73
N GLY A 425 31.49 9.17 13.67
CA GLY A 425 31.64 10.14 14.75
C GLY A 425 33.02 10.08 15.38
N GLY A 426 33.35 11.16 16.06
CA GLY A 426 34.56 11.27 16.85
C GLY A 426 34.38 12.30 17.96
N SER A 427 34.96 12.03 19.12
CA SER A 427 34.91 12.93 20.27
C SER A 427 36.21 12.90 21.06
N VAL A 428 36.55 14.02 21.66
CA VAL A 428 37.61 14.15 22.67
C VAL A 428 37.02 14.80 23.90
N GLY A 429 37.37 14.30 25.09
CA GLY A 429 36.80 14.77 26.33
C GLY A 429 37.81 14.85 27.46
N VAL A 430 37.51 15.73 28.40
CA VAL A 430 38.20 15.85 29.68
C VAL A 430 37.17 15.72 30.80
N GLY A 431 37.49 14.96 31.84
CA GLY A 431 36.62 14.72 32.97
C GLY A 431 37.36 14.93 34.28
N ILE A 432 36.66 15.42 35.29
CA ILE A 432 37.14 15.41 36.67
C ILE A 432 36.22 14.48 37.42
N ASN A 433 36.75 13.41 38.01
CA ASN A 433 36.02 12.46 38.83
C ASN A 433 36.44 12.63 40.30
N VAL A 434 35.47 12.52 41.21
CA VAL A 434 35.66 12.60 42.67
C VAL A 434 34.96 11.39 43.28
N GLY A 435 35.71 10.57 44.03
CA GLY A 435 35.27 9.29 44.59
C GLY A 435 36.41 8.27 44.64
N GLN A 436 36.07 6.97 44.55
CA GLN A 436 37.07 5.87 44.61
C GLN A 436 38.13 5.92 43.49
N ASN A 437 37.87 6.63 42.40
CA ASN A 437 38.80 6.88 41.30
C ASN A 437 38.92 8.39 41.05
N THR A 438 39.33 9.14 42.08
CA THR A 438 39.48 10.59 42.01
C THR A 438 40.62 10.96 41.05
N GLY A 439 40.32 11.73 40.00
CA GLY A 439 41.33 12.11 39.02
C GLY A 439 40.80 12.88 37.80
N ILE A 440 41.74 13.38 37.00
CA ILE A 440 41.47 14.01 35.69
C ILE A 440 41.55 12.92 34.62
N THR A 441 40.46 12.69 33.90
CA THR A 441 40.40 11.77 32.77
C THR A 441 40.48 12.53 31.46
N VAL A 442 41.38 12.15 30.56
CA VAL A 442 41.32 12.54 29.14
C VAL A 442 40.85 11.33 28.34
N SER A 443 39.87 11.51 27.48
CA SER A 443 39.36 10.48 26.58
C SER A 443 39.30 10.95 25.14
N ALA A 444 39.48 10.02 24.22
CA ALA A 444 39.25 10.20 22.80
C ALA A 444 38.53 8.96 22.29
N SER A 445 37.56 9.15 21.39
CA SER A 445 36.86 8.07 20.73
C SER A 445 36.55 8.39 19.28
N VAL A 446 36.54 7.37 18.45
CA VAL A 446 36.09 7.41 17.06
C VAL A 446 35.20 6.21 16.82
N ASN A 447 34.17 6.39 16.01
CA ASN A 447 33.25 5.32 15.63
C ASN A 447 32.81 5.47 14.18
N THR A 448 32.63 4.34 13.50
CA THR A 448 32.02 4.23 12.18
C THR A 448 31.10 3.02 12.18
N ALA A 449 29.98 3.11 11.48
CA ALA A 449 29.17 1.97 11.15
C ALA A 449 28.62 2.11 9.73
N LYS A 450 28.48 0.98 9.04
CA LYS A 450 27.71 0.88 7.81
C LYS A 450 26.85 -0.38 7.85
N GLY A 451 25.70 -0.30 7.20
CA GLY A 451 24.82 -1.44 7.03
C GLY A 451 24.13 -1.42 5.68
N HIS A 452 23.76 -2.60 5.21
CA HIS A 452 22.79 -2.76 4.14
C HIS A 452 21.86 -3.93 4.46
N GLU A 453 20.66 -3.87 3.89
CA GLU A 453 19.66 -4.94 3.91
C GLU A 453 19.03 -5.03 2.52
N ASN A 454 18.73 -6.24 2.08
CA ASN A 454 17.91 -6.51 0.91
C ASN A 454 16.93 -7.62 1.24
N GLY A 455 15.66 -7.43 0.89
CA GLY A 455 14.60 -8.40 1.02
C GLY A 455 13.88 -8.59 -0.31
N THR A 456 13.45 -9.81 -0.61
CA THR A 456 12.54 -10.11 -1.71
C THR A 456 11.55 -11.17 -1.25
N THR A 457 10.28 -10.81 -1.26
CA THR A 457 9.17 -11.68 -0.90
C THR A 457 8.31 -11.89 -2.14
N LEU A 458 8.05 -13.15 -2.47
CA LEU A 458 7.18 -13.56 -3.58
C LEU A 458 6.02 -14.35 -2.97
N THR A 459 4.79 -13.89 -3.19
CA THR A 459 3.59 -14.62 -2.76
C THR A 459 2.63 -14.83 -3.93
N HIS A 460 1.79 -15.86 -3.86
CA HIS A 460 0.86 -16.17 -4.95
C HIS A 460 -0.59 -15.89 -4.56
N THR A 461 -1.27 -15.09 -5.37
CA THR A 461 -2.73 -14.93 -5.31
C THR A 461 -3.35 -16.06 -6.12
N ASN A 462 -3.90 -17.07 -5.45
CA ASN A 462 -4.52 -18.21 -6.10
C ASN A 462 -5.71 -17.80 -6.98
N THR A 463 -5.88 -18.48 -8.12
CA THR A 463 -7.17 -18.46 -8.83
C THR A 463 -8.17 -19.33 -8.07
N THR A 464 -9.40 -18.84 -7.89
CA THR A 464 -10.43 -19.57 -7.13
C THR A 464 -11.68 -19.82 -7.98
N LEU A 465 -12.17 -21.05 -7.96
CA LEU A 465 -13.48 -21.43 -8.48
C LEU A 465 -14.31 -21.99 -7.31
N ASP A 466 -15.37 -21.29 -6.92
CA ASP A 466 -16.21 -21.61 -5.76
C ASP A 466 -17.67 -21.80 -6.20
N ALA A 467 -18.09 -23.04 -6.37
CA ALA A 467 -19.46 -23.40 -6.74
C ALA A 467 -20.20 -23.98 -5.53
N GLY A 468 -21.47 -23.61 -5.34
CA GLY A 468 -22.30 -24.23 -4.30
C GLY A 468 -22.56 -25.71 -4.53
N HIS A 469 -22.62 -26.16 -5.79
CA HIS A 469 -22.86 -27.56 -6.15
C HIS A 469 -21.71 -28.15 -6.99
N HIS A 470 -21.61 -27.84 -8.28
CA HIS A 470 -20.64 -28.48 -9.18
C HIS A 470 -19.66 -27.52 -9.84
N VAL A 471 -18.40 -27.94 -9.94
CA VAL A 471 -17.44 -27.36 -10.89
C VAL A 471 -17.19 -28.36 -12.02
N THR A 472 -17.42 -27.95 -13.25
CA THR A 472 -17.18 -28.75 -14.46
C THR A 472 -16.12 -28.09 -15.33
N LEU A 473 -15.02 -28.80 -15.58
CA LEU A 473 -13.92 -28.39 -16.47
C LEU A 473 -13.90 -29.31 -17.70
N ASN A 474 -14.29 -28.79 -18.85
CA ASN A 474 -14.29 -29.51 -20.12
C ASN A 474 -13.21 -28.89 -21.02
N ALA A 475 -12.06 -29.57 -21.13
CA ALA A 475 -10.96 -29.16 -22.00
C ALA A 475 -10.89 -30.08 -23.22
N GLY A 476 -11.09 -29.53 -24.41
CA GLY A 476 -10.95 -30.23 -25.69
C GLY A 476 -9.55 -30.81 -25.93
N ARG A 477 -8.55 -30.32 -25.20
CA ARG A 477 -7.17 -30.81 -25.24
C ARG A 477 -6.53 -30.90 -23.85
N ASP A 478 -5.89 -29.84 -23.35
CA ASP A 478 -5.18 -29.87 -22.06
C ASP A 478 -5.85 -28.98 -21.01
N ALA A 479 -5.69 -29.34 -19.73
CA ALA A 479 -6.02 -28.46 -18.62
C ALA A 479 -4.82 -28.30 -17.68
N THR A 480 -4.51 -27.07 -17.30
CA THR A 480 -3.44 -26.74 -16.35
C THR A 480 -4.01 -25.96 -15.18
N LEU A 481 -3.82 -26.46 -13.96
CA LEU A 481 -4.22 -25.82 -12.71
C LEU A 481 -2.95 -25.60 -11.87
N LYS A 482 -2.47 -24.35 -11.82
CA LYS A 482 -1.20 -23.97 -11.18
C LYS A 482 -1.42 -22.86 -10.15
N GLY A 483 -1.40 -23.19 -8.86
CA GLY A 483 -1.77 -22.26 -7.77
C GLY A 483 -3.27 -21.92 -7.80
N VAL A 484 -4.11 -22.94 -7.74
CA VAL A 484 -5.56 -22.84 -7.93
C VAL A 484 -6.28 -23.53 -6.78
N GLN A 485 -7.40 -22.96 -6.35
CA GLN A 485 -8.35 -23.58 -5.45
C GLN A 485 -9.68 -23.79 -6.16
N VAL A 486 -10.18 -25.03 -6.18
CA VAL A 486 -11.48 -25.39 -6.75
C VAL A 486 -12.34 -25.98 -5.63
N SER A 487 -13.55 -25.45 -5.44
CA SER A 487 -14.48 -25.86 -4.39
C SER A 487 -15.89 -26.07 -4.95
N GLY A 488 -16.55 -27.11 -4.44
CA GLY A 488 -17.93 -27.50 -4.74
C GLY A 488 -18.22 -28.89 -4.17
N GLU A 489 -19.49 -29.27 -4.07
CA GLU A 489 -19.91 -30.61 -3.64
C GLU A 489 -19.35 -31.70 -4.56
N LYS A 490 -19.20 -31.41 -5.85
CA LYS A 490 -18.49 -32.29 -6.79
C LYS A 490 -17.74 -31.51 -7.88
N ILE A 491 -16.56 -32.03 -8.22
CA ILE A 491 -15.68 -31.49 -9.25
C ILE A 491 -15.54 -32.54 -10.36
N THR A 492 -15.83 -32.16 -11.60
CA THR A 492 -15.69 -33.01 -12.78
C THR A 492 -14.71 -32.36 -13.74
N ALA A 493 -13.68 -33.08 -14.16
CA ALA A 493 -12.74 -32.63 -15.19
C ALA A 493 -12.69 -33.63 -16.34
N ASP A 494 -13.25 -33.26 -17.50
CA ASP A 494 -13.14 -34.00 -18.75
C ASP A 494 -12.04 -33.35 -19.61
N VAL A 495 -10.84 -33.94 -19.59
CA VAL A 495 -9.65 -33.44 -20.28
C VAL A 495 -9.20 -34.48 -21.30
N LYS A 496 -9.22 -34.12 -22.59
CA LYS A 496 -8.96 -35.09 -23.67
C LYS A 496 -7.51 -35.55 -23.76
N ARG A 497 -6.55 -34.76 -23.27
CA ARG A 497 -5.12 -35.08 -23.32
C ARG A 497 -4.46 -34.99 -21.95
N ASN A 498 -3.90 -33.86 -21.53
CA ASN A 498 -3.12 -33.77 -20.28
C ASN A 498 -3.81 -32.89 -19.24
N LEU A 499 -3.95 -33.41 -18.02
CA LEU A 499 -4.30 -32.62 -16.83
C LEU A 499 -3.04 -32.40 -15.98
N THR A 500 -2.64 -31.15 -15.80
CA THR A 500 -1.50 -30.76 -14.95
C THR A 500 -2.00 -30.05 -13.70
N LEU A 501 -1.59 -30.53 -12.52
CA LEU A 501 -1.92 -29.94 -11.22
C LEU A 501 -0.62 -29.57 -10.51
N GLN A 502 -0.46 -28.30 -10.13
CA GLN A 502 0.74 -27.80 -9.46
C GLN A 502 0.38 -26.79 -8.37
N SER A 503 0.92 -26.99 -7.17
CA SER A 503 0.93 -26.00 -6.11
C SER A 503 2.10 -25.03 -6.32
N GLU A 504 1.88 -23.74 -6.09
CA GLU A 504 2.98 -22.77 -5.99
C GLU A 504 3.38 -22.57 -4.53
N GLN A 505 4.64 -22.18 -4.31
CA GLN A 505 5.18 -21.89 -2.99
C GLN A 505 5.55 -20.41 -2.91
N ASP A 506 5.18 -19.81 -1.80
CA ASP A 506 5.66 -18.47 -1.46
C ASP A 506 7.11 -18.55 -1.00
N SER A 507 7.88 -17.51 -1.26
CA SER A 507 9.29 -17.42 -0.86
C SER A 507 9.58 -16.05 -0.26
N ASP A 508 10.47 -16.05 0.73
CA ASP A 508 10.97 -14.84 1.37
C ASP A 508 12.48 -14.97 1.54
N HIS A 509 13.22 -14.05 0.94
CA HIS A 509 14.66 -14.01 1.00
C HIS A 509 15.13 -12.69 1.57
N TYR A 510 15.88 -12.73 2.66
CA TYR A 510 16.38 -11.55 3.35
C TYR A 510 17.87 -11.71 3.68
N ASP A 511 18.67 -10.75 3.22
CA ASP A 511 20.09 -10.63 3.54
C ASP A 511 20.34 -9.27 4.19
N SER A 512 21.06 -9.27 5.32
CA SER A 512 21.50 -8.03 5.95
C SER A 512 22.89 -8.17 6.52
N LYS A 513 23.63 -7.07 6.48
CA LYS A 513 24.98 -7.01 7.05
C LYS A 513 25.19 -5.67 7.71
N GLN A 514 25.52 -5.70 9.00
CA GLN A 514 25.91 -4.54 9.77
C GLN A 514 27.39 -4.67 10.15
N GLN A 515 28.16 -3.61 9.93
CA GLN A 515 29.54 -3.50 10.36
C GLN A 515 29.71 -2.22 11.16
N SER A 516 30.33 -2.32 12.33
CA SER A 516 30.69 -1.17 13.13
C SER A 516 32.12 -1.33 13.63
N ALA A 517 32.86 -0.24 13.65
CA ALA A 517 34.18 -0.17 14.27
C ALA A 517 34.20 1.05 15.19
N SER A 518 34.72 0.86 16.39
CA SER A 518 34.95 1.95 17.34
C SER A 518 36.31 1.76 17.99
N ALA A 519 37.04 2.86 18.15
CA ALA A 519 38.27 2.88 18.90
C ALA A 519 38.17 4.00 19.94
N GLY A 520 38.61 3.73 21.16
CA GLY A 520 38.64 4.71 22.23
C GLY A 520 39.89 4.55 23.08
N ALA A 521 40.45 5.66 23.52
CA ALA A 521 41.53 5.70 24.48
C ALA A 521 41.09 6.62 25.63
N SER A 522 41.31 6.19 26.86
CA SER A 522 41.09 7.04 28.04
C SER A 522 42.22 6.86 29.02
N TYR A 523 42.68 7.96 29.60
CA TYR A 523 43.72 7.95 30.62
C TYR A 523 43.27 8.83 31.79
N THR A 524 43.41 8.34 33.02
CA THR A 524 43.04 9.08 34.24
C THR A 524 44.28 9.32 35.11
N TRP A 525 44.57 10.58 35.41
CA TRP A 525 45.58 10.99 36.38
C TRP A 525 44.93 11.28 37.74
N GLY A 526 45.29 10.53 38.80
CA GLY A 526 44.81 10.81 40.16
C GLY A 526 45.01 9.67 41.16
N ALA A 527 44.56 9.88 42.41
CA ALA A 527 44.70 8.91 43.50
C ALA A 527 43.81 7.68 43.21
N GLY A 528 44.43 6.64 42.64
CA GLY A 528 43.78 5.41 42.16
C GLY A 528 44.12 4.99 40.71
N GLY A 529 45.18 5.52 40.07
CA GLY A 529 45.64 5.08 38.74
C GLY A 529 46.20 3.63 38.72
N PRO A 530 46.29 2.98 37.53
CA PRO A 530 46.39 1.52 37.39
C PRO A 530 47.67 0.94 38.00
N SER A 531 47.53 -0.18 38.72
CA SER A 531 48.57 -1.21 38.82
C SER A 531 48.47 -2.16 37.64
#